data_AF-A0A8H7VTP3-F1
#
_entry.id   AF-A0A8H7VTP3-F1
#
_cell.length_a   1.000
_cell.length_b   1.000
_cell.length_c   1.000
_cell.angle_alpha   90.00
_cell.angle_beta   90.00
_cell.angle_gamma   90.00
#
_symmetry.space_group_name_H-M   'P 1'
#
loop_
_entity.id
_entity.type
_entity.pdbx_description
1 polymer ?
#
loop_
_entity_poly.entity_id
_entity_poly.type
_entity_poly.pdbx_seq_one_letter_code
_entity_poly.pdbx_strand_id
1 'polypeptide(L)'
;MFIFLIILGLVSVVLCGKLNEFEKQHMRDAHHIEVTDEVTFFKLHDIDRDGFWSEQELQAIYGIERDIDPSAPHIKSITDKIYKSMDRNKDRFISLQEYIASALPGLTKLELEKEQVYKQEKKKSKGGQQQKVIQPEKKKKQKTVEKEKLVFQQQGANYIPSKFRA
;
A
#
# COMPACT_ATOMS: atom_id res chain seq x y z
N MET A 1 14.58 32.84 55.11
CA MET A 1 14.79 31.38 55.23
C MET A 1 13.48 30.70 54.86
N PHE A 2 13.54 29.65 54.02
CA PHE A 2 12.47 28.78 53.53
C PHE A 2 11.64 29.20 52.30
N ILE A 3 12.18 28.73 51.17
CA ILE A 3 11.53 28.41 49.89
C ILE A 3 10.39 27.41 50.14
N PHE A 4 9.17 27.73 49.71
CA PHE A 4 8.13 26.71 49.48
C PHE A 4 7.79 26.69 47.98
N LEU A 5 8.49 25.77 47.31
CA LEU A 5 8.11 25.15 46.06
C LEU A 5 6.70 24.58 46.18
N ILE A 6 5.74 25.20 45.50
CA ILE A 6 4.50 24.52 45.12
C ILE A 6 4.65 24.19 43.64
N ILE A 7 5.33 23.06 43.39
CA ILE A 7 5.33 22.40 42.10
C ILE A 7 3.89 21.95 41.88
N LEU A 8 3.14 22.73 41.12
CA LEU A 8 1.82 22.34 40.62
C LEU A 8 2.05 21.09 39.77
N GLY A 9 1.65 19.94 40.31
CA GLY A 9 1.83 18.65 39.68
C GLY A 9 1.16 18.63 38.31
N LEU A 10 1.99 18.71 37.27
CA LEU A 10 1.68 18.19 35.94
C LEU A 10 1.51 16.67 36.12
N VAL A 11 0.29 16.26 36.48
CA VAL A 11 -0.17 14.89 36.29
C VAL A 11 -0.24 14.71 34.77
N SER A 12 0.90 14.34 34.17
CA SER A 12 0.92 13.84 32.81
C SER A 12 0.06 12.59 32.79
N VAL A 13 -1.18 12.76 32.33
CA VAL A 13 -2.06 11.67 31.96
C VAL A 13 -1.26 10.79 31.00
N VAL A 14 -0.87 9.61 31.46
CA VAL A 14 -0.36 8.57 30.57
C VAL A 14 -1.56 8.14 29.75
N LEU A 15 -1.73 8.75 28.56
CA LEU A 15 -2.59 8.20 27.53
C LEU A 15 -2.00 6.84 27.16
N CYS A 16 -2.49 5.79 27.80
CA CYS A 16 -2.26 4.42 27.35
C CYS A 16 -3.04 4.27 26.04
N GLY A 17 -2.30 4.37 24.94
CA GLY A 17 -2.81 4.19 23.61
C GLY A 17 -3.46 2.81 23.43
N LYS A 18 -4.73 2.81 23.02
CA LYS A 18 -5.41 1.61 22.53
C LYS A 18 -5.62 1.77 21.04
N LEU A 19 -5.08 0.83 20.27
CA LEU A 19 -5.37 0.67 18.85
C LEU A 19 -6.88 0.68 18.60
N ASN A 20 -7.29 1.43 17.60
CA ASN A 20 -8.66 1.49 17.13
C ASN A 20 -9.00 0.23 16.29
N GLU A 21 -10.28 0.06 15.95
CA GLU A 21 -10.73 -1.10 15.17
C GLU A 21 -10.21 -1.11 13.73
N PHE A 22 -9.95 0.06 13.14
CA PHE A 22 -9.36 0.15 11.80
C PHE A 22 -7.95 -0.44 11.79
N GLU A 23 -7.09 -0.04 12.71
CA GLU A 23 -5.70 -0.49 12.79
C GLU A 23 -5.64 -2.00 13.04
N LYS A 24 -6.44 -2.51 13.99
CA LYS A 24 -6.52 -3.95 14.26
C LYS A 24 -6.97 -4.75 13.05
N GLN A 25 -8.01 -4.27 12.35
CA GLN A 25 -8.53 -4.95 11.17
C GLN A 25 -7.50 -4.92 10.04
N HIS A 26 -6.88 -3.77 9.81
CA HIS A 26 -5.85 -3.59 8.79
C HIS A 26 -4.66 -4.52 9.01
N MET A 27 -4.13 -4.61 10.23
CA MET A 27 -3.01 -5.51 10.53
C MET A 27 -3.35 -6.99 10.32
N ARG A 28 -4.59 -7.39 10.64
CA ARG A 28 -5.05 -8.76 10.38
C ARG A 28 -5.19 -9.05 8.89
N ASP A 29 -5.81 -8.14 8.14
CA ASP A 29 -6.15 -8.38 6.74
C ASP A 29 -4.94 -8.19 5.79
N ALA A 30 -4.15 -7.14 6.01
CA ALA A 30 -3.02 -6.79 5.15
C ALA A 30 -1.74 -7.54 5.55
N HIS A 31 -1.46 -7.63 6.85
CA HIS A 31 -0.18 -8.15 7.36
C HIS A 31 -0.29 -9.54 7.99
N HIS A 32 -1.49 -10.08 8.23
CA HIS A 32 -1.71 -11.33 8.97
C HIS A 32 -1.03 -11.35 10.36
N ILE A 33 -0.90 -10.18 10.99
CA ILE A 33 -0.26 -9.98 12.29
C ILE A 33 -1.30 -9.43 13.27
N GLU A 34 -1.37 -10.03 14.45
CA GLU A 34 -2.07 -9.43 15.57
C GLU A 34 -1.14 -8.42 16.26
N VAL A 35 -1.34 -7.14 15.97
CA VAL A 35 -0.56 -6.07 16.62
C VAL A 35 -1.14 -5.76 18.00
N THR A 36 -0.26 -5.66 18.98
CA THR A 36 -0.61 -5.46 20.39
C THR A 36 -0.58 -4.00 20.82
N ASP A 37 0.17 -3.13 20.12
CA ASP A 37 0.39 -1.74 20.51
C ASP A 37 0.58 -0.78 19.31
N GLU A 38 0.30 0.49 19.55
CA GLU A 38 0.37 1.57 18.55
C GLU A 38 1.77 1.76 17.97
N VAL A 39 2.82 1.66 18.79
CA VAL A 39 4.20 1.90 18.33
C VAL A 39 4.62 0.86 17.29
N THR A 40 4.19 -0.39 17.47
CA THR A 40 4.41 -1.45 16.49
C THR A 40 3.68 -1.14 15.17
N PHE A 41 2.43 -0.66 15.22
CA PHE A 41 1.71 -0.25 14.02
C PHE A 41 2.43 0.89 13.29
N PHE A 42 2.89 1.91 14.03
CA PHE A 42 3.62 3.04 13.47
C PHE A 42 4.87 2.58 12.69
N LYS A 43 5.73 1.82 13.36
CA LYS A 43 7.01 1.38 12.82
C LYS A 43 6.91 0.42 11.64
N LEU A 44 5.81 -0.33 11.52
CA LEU A 44 5.61 -1.23 10.39
C LEU A 44 5.28 -0.48 9.09
N HIS A 45 4.66 0.70 9.20
CA HIS A 45 4.27 1.51 8.05
C HIS A 45 5.17 2.71 7.80
N ASP A 46 6.14 2.95 8.67
CA ASP A 46 7.30 3.80 8.43
C ASP A 46 8.28 3.02 7.52
N ILE A 47 8.08 3.13 6.21
CA ILE A 47 8.71 2.29 5.19
C ILE A 47 10.19 2.66 5.05
N ASP A 48 10.50 3.95 5.04
CA ASP A 48 11.86 4.46 4.89
C ASP A 48 12.61 4.62 6.24
N ARG A 49 11.90 4.45 7.35
CA ARG A 49 12.43 4.45 8.72
C ARG A 49 12.97 5.80 9.16
N ASP A 50 12.41 6.88 8.64
CA ASP A 50 12.77 8.24 9.01
C ASP A 50 12.12 8.69 10.33
N GLY A 51 11.18 7.91 10.87
CA GLY A 51 10.46 8.17 12.11
C GLY A 51 9.18 8.99 11.93
N PHE A 52 8.74 9.18 10.69
CA PHE A 52 7.54 9.91 10.32
C PHE A 52 6.67 9.08 9.37
N TRP A 53 5.39 9.45 9.26
CA TRP A 53 4.59 9.06 8.10
C TRP A 53 4.44 10.24 7.15
N SER A 54 4.90 10.02 5.93
CA SER A 54 4.71 10.87 4.77
C SER A 54 3.32 10.69 4.14
N GLU A 55 3.00 11.56 3.18
CA GLU A 55 1.75 11.44 2.41
C GLU A 55 1.69 10.12 1.64
N GLN A 56 2.83 9.68 1.10
CA GLN A 56 2.97 8.45 0.35
C GLN A 56 2.68 7.22 1.22
N GLU A 57 3.17 7.22 2.47
CA GLU A 57 2.93 6.11 3.41
C GLU A 57 1.48 6.09 3.88
N LEU A 58 0.89 7.25 4.17
CA LEU A 58 -0.56 7.32 4.45
C LEU A 58 -1.39 6.82 3.25
N GLN A 59 -1.01 7.18 2.02
CA GLN A 59 -1.66 6.66 0.82
C GLN A 59 -1.45 5.15 0.63
N ALA A 60 -0.33 4.59 1.08
CA ALA A 60 -0.08 3.15 1.04
C ALA A 60 -1.02 2.41 2.02
N ILE A 61 -1.10 2.86 3.28
CA ILE A 61 -1.96 2.29 4.33
C ILE A 61 -3.44 2.30 3.89
N TYR A 62 -3.92 3.43 3.38
CA TYR A 62 -5.34 3.61 3.02
C TYR A 62 -5.67 3.21 1.59
N GLY A 63 -4.68 3.14 0.70
CA GLY A 63 -4.83 2.83 -0.71
C GLY A 63 -4.34 1.42 -1.04
N ILE A 64 -3.02 1.31 -1.22
CA ILE A 64 -2.34 0.12 -1.76
C ILE A 64 -2.70 -1.13 -0.97
N GLU A 65 -2.57 -1.08 0.35
CA GLU A 65 -2.80 -2.23 1.24
C GLU A 65 -4.28 -2.62 1.34
N ARG A 66 -5.18 -1.81 0.78
CA ARG A 66 -6.63 -2.05 0.71
C ARG A 66 -7.13 -2.38 -0.71
N ASP A 67 -6.20 -2.61 -1.64
CA ASP A 67 -6.44 -2.82 -3.09
C ASP A 67 -7.12 -1.62 -3.79
N ILE A 68 -6.88 -0.42 -3.29
CA ILE A 68 -7.42 0.84 -3.83
C ILE A 68 -6.27 1.62 -4.48
N ASP A 69 -6.57 2.35 -5.56
CA ASP A 69 -5.60 3.27 -6.15
C ASP A 69 -5.24 4.38 -5.15
N PRO A 70 -3.98 4.53 -4.73
CA PRO A 70 -3.55 5.58 -3.80
C PRO A 70 -3.85 6.99 -4.33
N SER A 71 -3.97 7.16 -5.64
CA SER A 71 -4.30 8.43 -6.30
C SER A 71 -5.81 8.73 -6.31
N ALA A 72 -6.66 7.82 -5.82
CA ALA A 72 -8.10 8.01 -5.86
C ALA A 72 -8.51 9.23 -5.00
N PRO A 73 -9.43 10.09 -5.48
CA PRO A 73 -9.80 11.33 -4.78
C PRO A 73 -10.28 11.13 -3.33
N HIS A 74 -10.91 9.98 -3.04
CA HIS A 74 -11.37 9.68 -1.68
C HIS A 74 -10.22 9.31 -0.73
N ILE A 75 -9.13 8.71 -1.23
CA ILE A 75 -7.92 8.44 -0.43
C ILE A 75 -7.28 9.77 -0.03
N LYS A 76 -7.12 10.70 -0.98
CA LYS A 76 -6.64 12.04 -0.67
C LYS A 76 -7.49 12.74 0.40
N SER A 77 -8.82 12.63 0.30
CA SER A 77 -9.73 13.17 1.32
C SER A 77 -9.57 12.53 2.70
N ILE A 78 -9.18 11.26 2.78
CA ILE A 78 -8.88 10.57 4.04
C ILE A 78 -7.55 11.10 4.59
N THR A 79 -6.51 11.13 3.77
CA THR A 79 -5.18 11.64 4.12
C THR A 79 -5.25 13.08 4.65
N ASP A 80 -5.99 13.97 3.98
CA ASP A 80 -6.15 15.37 4.44
C ASP A 80 -6.86 15.48 5.80
N LYS A 81 -7.79 14.57 6.10
CA LYS A 81 -8.44 14.52 7.42
C LYS A 81 -7.48 14.08 8.51
N ILE A 82 -6.61 13.11 8.21
CA ILE A 82 -5.58 12.62 9.14
C ILE A 82 -4.66 13.77 9.53
N TYR A 83 -4.09 14.46 8.54
CA TYR A 83 -3.27 15.66 8.79
C TYR A 83 -4.02 16.69 9.62
N LYS A 84 -5.26 17.02 9.28
CA LYS A 84 -6.07 17.98 10.07
C LYS A 84 -6.25 17.57 11.53
N SER A 85 -6.28 16.27 11.83
CA SER A 85 -6.50 15.75 13.18
C SER A 85 -5.23 15.53 14.01
N MET A 86 -4.10 15.28 13.36
CA MET A 86 -2.89 14.75 14.00
C MET A 86 -1.67 15.64 13.83
N ASP A 87 -1.49 16.24 12.65
CA ASP A 87 -0.33 17.09 12.30
C ASP A 87 -0.46 18.46 13.00
N ARG A 88 0.14 18.56 14.18
CA ARG A 88 0.00 19.73 15.05
C ARG A 88 0.96 20.83 14.65
N ASN A 89 2.15 20.45 14.20
CA ASN A 89 3.19 21.38 13.76
C ASN A 89 2.99 21.85 12.30
N LYS A 90 2.09 21.18 11.54
CA LYS A 90 1.72 21.47 10.14
C LYS A 90 2.87 21.28 9.15
N ASP A 91 3.77 20.34 9.43
CA ASP A 91 4.91 20.07 8.56
C ASP A 91 4.61 19.05 7.45
N ARG A 92 3.37 18.53 7.40
CA ARG A 92 2.92 17.48 6.46
C ARG A 92 3.60 16.12 6.67
N PHE A 93 4.12 15.88 7.86
CA PHE A 93 4.54 14.59 8.36
C PHE A 93 3.76 14.25 9.63
N ILE A 94 3.60 12.96 9.91
CA ILE A 94 3.05 12.51 11.20
C ILE A 94 4.18 11.88 11.99
N SER A 95 4.62 12.56 13.03
CA SER A 95 5.59 11.99 13.98
C SER A 95 4.95 10.91 14.85
N LEU A 96 5.78 10.01 15.40
CA LEU A 96 5.32 9.03 16.39
C LEU A 96 4.63 9.71 17.59
N GLN A 97 5.12 10.87 18.02
CA GLN A 97 4.54 11.63 19.12
C GLN A 97 3.14 12.15 18.78
N GLU A 98 2.94 12.66 17.56
CA GLU A 98 1.62 13.10 17.10
C GLU A 98 0.65 11.95 16.96
N TYR A 99 1.13 10.79 16.50
CA TYR A 99 0.33 9.57 16.41
C TYR A 99 -0.09 9.01 17.78
N ILE A 100 0.83 8.91 18.74
CA ILE A 100 0.47 8.45 20.10
C ILE A 100 -0.44 9.47 20.81
N ALA A 101 -0.25 10.77 20.53
CA ALA A 101 -1.08 11.82 21.10
C ALA A 101 -2.50 11.88 20.49
N SER A 102 -2.72 11.23 19.34
CA SER A 102 -3.96 11.25 18.58
C SER A 102 -4.16 9.92 17.84
N ALA A 103 -5.11 9.08 18.27
CA ALA A 103 -5.42 7.84 17.55
C ALA A 103 -5.86 8.12 16.10
N LEU A 104 -5.49 7.23 15.17
CA LEU A 104 -5.95 7.33 13.78
C LEU A 104 -7.50 7.41 13.74
N PRO A 105 -8.09 8.28 12.92
CA PRO A 105 -9.53 8.28 12.74
C PRO A 105 -9.94 6.99 11.99
N GLY A 106 -10.94 6.28 12.51
CA GLY A 106 -11.58 5.21 11.78
C GLY A 106 -12.27 5.73 10.51
N LEU A 107 -12.41 4.87 9.49
CA LEU A 107 -13.15 5.27 8.29
C LEU A 107 -14.61 5.56 8.62
N THR A 108 -15.09 6.68 8.10
CA THR A 108 -16.51 7.03 8.13
C THR A 108 -17.31 6.12 7.19
N LYS A 109 -18.60 5.97 7.47
CA LYS A 109 -19.53 5.24 6.60
C LYS A 109 -19.49 5.74 5.15
N LEU A 110 -19.39 7.06 4.96
CA LEU A 110 -19.30 7.68 3.64
C LEU A 110 -18.03 7.29 2.89
N GLU A 111 -16.89 7.14 3.58
CA GLU A 111 -15.64 6.70 2.96
C GLU A 111 -15.71 5.22 2.55
N LEU A 112 -16.32 4.38 3.40
CA LEU A 112 -16.57 2.97 3.07
C LEU A 112 -17.51 2.83 1.86
N GLU A 113 -18.56 3.63 1.78
CA GLU A 113 -19.46 3.65 0.62
C GLU A 113 -18.73 4.08 -0.66
N LYS A 114 -17.90 5.13 -0.59
CA LYS A 114 -17.08 5.58 -1.74
C LYS A 114 -16.11 4.50 -2.22
N GLU A 115 -15.49 3.78 -1.30
CA GLU A 115 -14.62 2.65 -1.63
C GLU A 115 -15.38 1.51 -2.30
N GLN A 116 -16.57 1.16 -1.80
CA GLN A 116 -17.40 0.12 -2.41
C GLN A 116 -17.82 0.48 -3.84
N VAL A 117 -18.24 1.73 -4.06
CA VAL A 117 -18.56 2.24 -5.40
C VAL A 117 -17.33 2.12 -6.32
N TYR A 118 -16.16 2.57 -5.86
CA TYR A 118 -14.91 2.46 -6.61
C TYR A 118 -14.57 1.00 -6.98
N LYS A 119 -14.69 0.07 -6.02
CA LYS A 119 -14.48 -1.37 -6.24
C LYS A 119 -15.50 -1.95 -7.25
N GLN A 120 -16.75 -1.52 -7.22
CA GLN A 120 -17.78 -1.95 -8.17
C GLN A 120 -17.53 -1.42 -9.59
N GLU A 121 -17.14 -0.16 -9.73
CA GLU A 121 -16.80 0.45 -11.02
C GLU A 121 -15.60 -0.25 -11.68
N LYS A 122 -14.54 -0.52 -10.91
CA LYS A 122 -13.37 -1.26 -11.38
C LYS A 122 -13.73 -2.68 -11.85
N LYS A 123 -14.65 -3.36 -11.17
CA LYS A 123 -15.16 -4.68 -11.59
C LYS A 123 -15.98 -4.60 -12.89
N LYS A 124 -16.85 -3.60 -13.03
CA LYS A 124 -17.64 -3.38 -14.27
C LYS A 124 -16.74 -3.09 -15.47
N SER A 125 -15.70 -2.26 -15.31
CA SER A 125 -14.75 -1.95 -16.38
C SER A 125 -13.88 -3.14 -16.78
N LYS A 126 -13.56 -4.06 -15.86
CA LYS A 126 -12.82 -5.29 -16.16
C LYS A 126 -13.71 -6.41 -16.75
N GLY A 127 -15.02 -6.39 -16.52
CA GLY A 127 -15.98 -7.35 -17.07
C GLY A 127 -16.41 -7.10 -18.52
N GLY A 128 -15.98 -6.01 -19.15
CA GLY A 128 -16.40 -5.60 -20.51
C GLY A 128 -15.48 -6.03 -21.66
N GLN A 129 -14.40 -6.79 -21.41
CA GLN A 129 -13.44 -7.20 -22.46
C GLN A 129 -13.47 -8.71 -22.77
N GLN A 130 -14.65 -9.28 -22.97
CA GLN A 130 -14.81 -10.56 -23.68
C GLN A 130 -15.96 -10.49 -24.67
N GLN A 131 -15.73 -9.90 -25.85
CA GLN A 131 -16.31 -10.28 -27.15
C GLN A 131 -16.00 -9.24 -28.24
N LYS A 132 -14.92 -9.48 -29.00
CA LYS A 132 -14.86 -9.33 -30.47
C LYS A 132 -13.43 -9.58 -30.96
N VAL A 133 -13.11 -10.82 -31.32
CA VAL A 133 -12.32 -11.06 -32.53
C VAL A 133 -13.02 -12.14 -33.32
N ILE A 134 -13.55 -11.67 -34.44
CA ILE A 134 -14.24 -12.39 -35.51
C ILE A 134 -13.22 -13.31 -36.19
N GLN A 135 -13.61 -14.57 -36.40
CA GLN A 135 -12.94 -15.47 -37.34
C GLN A 135 -13.02 -14.89 -38.76
N PRO A 136 -11.97 -15.04 -39.58
CA PRO A 136 -12.22 -15.29 -40.99
C PRO A 136 -11.61 -16.63 -41.42
N GLU A 137 -12.46 -17.36 -42.12
CA GLU A 137 -12.26 -18.68 -42.70
C GLU A 137 -11.34 -18.63 -43.95
N LYS A 138 -10.43 -19.61 -44.04
CA LYS A 138 -9.86 -20.30 -45.22
C LYS A 138 -9.54 -19.51 -46.51
N LYS A 139 -8.25 -19.56 -46.90
CA LYS A 139 -7.84 -19.80 -48.31
C LYS A 139 -6.76 -20.89 -48.40
N LYS A 140 -7.09 -21.94 -49.15
CA LYS A 140 -6.20 -23.01 -49.64
C LYS A 140 -5.09 -22.44 -50.54
N LYS A 141 -3.87 -22.97 -50.46
CA LYS A 141 -3.10 -23.46 -51.62
C LYS A 141 -1.99 -24.42 -51.20
N GLN A 142 -1.82 -25.45 -52.03
CA GLN A 142 -1.08 -26.69 -51.81
C GLN A 142 0.44 -26.56 -52.01
N LYS A 143 1.13 -27.50 -51.35
CA LYS A 143 2.50 -28.01 -51.50
C LYS A 143 3.17 -27.87 -52.87
N THR A 144 4.47 -27.59 -52.86
CA THR A 144 5.50 -28.23 -53.70
C THR A 144 6.87 -28.19 -52.97
N VAL A 145 7.44 -29.38 -52.69
CA VAL A 145 8.88 -29.81 -52.78
C VAL A 145 9.96 -28.96 -52.09
N GLU A 146 11.05 -29.44 -51.48
CA GLU A 146 11.67 -30.67 -50.96
C GLU A 146 13.13 -30.23 -50.66
N LYS A 147 13.83 -30.89 -49.72
CA LYS A 147 15.29 -30.76 -49.44
C LYS A 147 15.64 -29.51 -48.63
N GLU A 148 16.27 -29.55 -47.45
CA GLU A 148 17.38 -30.41 -47.02
C GLU A 148 17.21 -30.87 -45.55
N LYS A 149 17.34 -32.18 -45.34
CA LYS A 149 17.88 -32.76 -44.11
C LYS A 149 19.40 -32.82 -44.24
N LEU A 150 20.10 -32.88 -43.10
CA LEU A 150 21.56 -32.90 -42.85
C LEU A 150 21.99 -31.49 -42.40
N VAL A 151 22.23 -31.21 -41.12
CA VAL A 151 23.15 -31.91 -40.23
C VAL A 151 22.70 -31.70 -38.78
N PHE A 152 22.23 -32.77 -38.13
CA PHE A 152 22.21 -32.86 -36.67
C PHE A 152 23.26 -33.89 -36.29
N GLN A 153 24.47 -33.44 -36.00
CA GLN A 153 25.42 -34.26 -35.27
C GLN A 153 26.46 -33.39 -34.56
N GLN A 154 26.37 -33.40 -33.22
CA GLN A 154 27.48 -33.29 -32.27
C GLN A 154 28.25 -31.97 -32.26
N GLN A 155 28.08 -31.21 -31.18
CA GLN A 155 29.16 -30.91 -30.21
C GLN A 155 28.62 -30.00 -29.10
N GLY A 156 28.72 -30.45 -27.86
CA GLY A 156 28.58 -29.59 -26.70
C GLY A 156 29.79 -28.67 -26.59
N ALA A 157 29.55 -27.40 -26.29
CA ALA A 157 30.55 -26.53 -25.69
C ALA A 157 29.86 -25.34 -25.04
N ASN A 158 30.19 -25.16 -23.76
CA ASN A 158 29.90 -24.03 -22.90
C ASN A 158 29.93 -22.67 -23.62
N TYR A 159 28.81 -21.96 -23.60
CA TYR A 159 28.76 -20.54 -23.95
C TYR A 159 28.79 -19.70 -22.68
N ILE A 160 29.95 -19.13 -22.35
CA ILE A 160 30.11 -18.06 -21.36
C ILE A 160 30.27 -16.73 -22.14
N PRO A 161 29.37 -15.74 -21.94
CA PRO A 161 29.44 -14.45 -22.63
C PRO A 161 30.73 -13.67 -22.30
N SER A 162 31.30 -13.00 -23.30
CA SER A 162 32.60 -12.30 -23.26
C SER A 162 32.74 -11.14 -22.26
N LYS A 163 31.68 -10.79 -21.53
CA LYS A 163 31.68 -9.73 -20.51
C LYS A 163 32.04 -10.19 -19.10
N PHE A 164 32.34 -11.47 -18.91
CA PHE A 164 32.68 -12.08 -17.61
C PHE A 164 34.08 -12.71 -17.57
N ARG A 165 35.00 -12.30 -18.43
CA ARG A 165 36.40 -12.72 -18.35
C ARG A 165 37.17 -11.70 -17.49
N ALA A 166 37.54 -12.11 -16.28
CA ALA A 166 38.52 -11.43 -15.43
C ALA A 166 39.95 -11.67 -15.92
#